data_AF-F6IX08-F1
#
_entry.id   AF-F6IX08-F1
#
_cell.length_a   1.000
_cell.length_b   1.000
_cell.length_c   1.000
_cell.angle_alpha   90.00
_cell.angle_beta   90.00
_cell.angle_gamma   90.00
#
_symmetry.space_group_name_H-M   'P 1'
#
loop_
_entity.id
_entity.type
_entity.pdbx_description
1 polymer ?
#
loop_
_entity_poly.entity_id
_entity_poly.type
_entity_poly.pdbx_seq_one_letter_code
_entity_poly.pdbx_strand_id
1 'polypeptide(L)'
;MQINKQQVGHRIHELRITANLSMAELASAVGLAGKSTINDWEKGRTLANAERMEKLAIFFKVPVNYIRYGSLTDYVTTVFKETGLNHSEFNVLLWEFVDLTTTNPDVLSSDVFTPTAHSEQDQLQQTKIATALITPTINYAINQIVPAVVRHFESDSSTYPEPDEVIQAGCYVYRHRIQIVRRTFTGKYNRIVRLLDNVDLYEKLQPDDDYKRYLNQTTTPQKNTSNGFSLDEKYQIQMNKLITDFHQQLNKINAAYQAELAALEQSGPKSAAN
;
A
#
# COMPACT_ATOMS: atom_id res chain seq x y z
N MET A 1 -5.93 5.33 -19.34
CA MET A 1 -5.07 4.17 -19.01
C MET A 1 -4.46 3.59 -20.28
N GLN A 2 -3.15 3.31 -20.30
CA GLN A 2 -2.48 2.73 -21.47
C GLN A 2 -2.69 1.21 -21.50
N ILE A 3 -2.95 0.62 -22.66
CA ILE A 3 -3.14 -0.84 -22.78
C ILE A 3 -1.78 -1.55 -22.66
N ASN A 4 -1.65 -2.46 -21.69
CA ASN A 4 -0.49 -3.33 -21.56
C ASN A 4 -0.54 -4.48 -22.58
N LYS A 5 0.25 -4.37 -23.65
CA LYS A 5 0.30 -5.35 -24.75
C LYS A 5 0.66 -6.76 -24.29
N GLN A 6 1.56 -6.89 -23.31
CA GLN A 6 1.97 -8.20 -22.80
C GLN A 6 0.83 -8.89 -22.05
N GLN A 7 0.12 -8.15 -21.19
CA GLN A 7 -1.04 -8.71 -20.49
C GLN A 7 -2.19 -9.05 -21.45
N VAL A 8 -2.42 -8.26 -22.51
CA VAL A 8 -3.40 -8.60 -23.56
C VAL A 8 -2.99 -9.90 -24.25
N GLY A 9 -1.72 -10.01 -24.65
CA GLY A 9 -1.17 -11.21 -25.26
C GLY A 9 -1.32 -12.45 -24.39
N HIS A 10 -1.02 -12.32 -23.10
CA HIS A 10 -1.19 -13.40 -22.13
C HIS A 10 -2.64 -13.88 -22.05
N ARG A 11 -3.61 -12.97 -21.99
CA ARG A 11 -5.04 -13.34 -21.95
C ARG A 11 -5.52 -13.99 -23.25
N ILE A 12 -5.02 -13.54 -24.41
CA ILE A 12 -5.29 -14.22 -25.69
C ILE A 12 -4.73 -15.65 -25.67
N HIS A 13 -3.51 -15.83 -25.15
CA HIS A 13 -2.88 -17.13 -25.00
C HIS A 13 -3.70 -18.05 -24.08
N GLU A 14 -4.10 -17.57 -22.90
CA GLU A 14 -4.92 -18.32 -21.95
C GLU A 14 -6.25 -18.74 -22.57
N LEU A 15 -7.00 -17.80 -23.17
CA LEU A 15 -8.26 -18.10 -23.85
C LEU A 15 -8.09 -19.16 -24.95
N ARG A 16 -7.00 -19.09 -25.72
CA ARG A 16 -6.70 -20.07 -26.76
C ARG A 16 -6.44 -21.46 -26.18
N ILE A 17 -5.61 -21.55 -25.13
CA ILE A 17 -5.25 -22.82 -24.51
C ILE A 17 -6.46 -23.43 -23.79
N THR A 18 -7.27 -22.64 -23.08
CA THR A 18 -8.51 -23.10 -22.45
C THR A 18 -9.52 -23.61 -23.48
N ALA A 19 -9.53 -23.05 -24.68
CA ALA A 19 -10.34 -23.54 -25.81
C ALA A 19 -9.74 -24.76 -26.53
N ASN A 20 -8.58 -25.28 -26.08
CA ASN A 20 -7.84 -26.38 -26.72
C ASN A 20 -7.47 -26.12 -28.20
N LEU A 21 -7.12 -24.88 -28.54
CA LEU A 21 -6.80 -24.48 -29.92
C LEU A 21 -5.30 -24.31 -30.13
N SER A 22 -4.82 -24.72 -31.29
CA SER A 22 -3.53 -24.29 -31.83
C SER A 22 -3.58 -22.84 -32.32
N MET A 23 -2.42 -22.20 -32.43
CA MET A 23 -2.34 -20.83 -32.99
C MET A 23 -2.86 -20.76 -34.44
N ALA A 24 -2.73 -21.84 -35.21
CA ALA A 24 -3.23 -21.90 -36.58
C ALA A 24 -4.76 -21.98 -36.61
N GLU A 25 -5.37 -22.76 -35.73
CA GLU A 25 -6.84 -22.84 -35.61
C GLU A 25 -7.43 -21.52 -35.15
N LEU A 26 -6.81 -20.86 -34.16
CA LEU A 26 -7.25 -19.52 -33.75
C LEU A 26 -7.10 -18.51 -34.90
N ALA A 27 -5.97 -18.54 -35.63
CA ALA A 27 -5.76 -17.66 -36.77
C ALA A 27 -6.85 -17.82 -37.83
N SER A 28 -7.18 -19.06 -38.21
CA SER A 28 -8.27 -19.36 -39.14
C SER A 28 -9.63 -18.87 -38.62
N ALA A 29 -9.92 -19.11 -37.34
CA ALA A 29 -11.18 -18.71 -36.72
C ALA A 29 -11.42 -17.19 -36.71
N VAL A 30 -10.36 -16.40 -36.54
CA VAL A 30 -10.44 -14.92 -36.56
C VAL A 30 -10.12 -14.33 -37.93
N GLY A 31 -10.00 -15.16 -38.98
CA GLY A 31 -9.83 -14.75 -40.38
C GLY A 31 -8.44 -14.20 -40.73
N LEU A 32 -7.38 -14.75 -40.14
CA LEU A 32 -5.98 -14.43 -40.42
C LEU A 32 -5.34 -15.48 -41.33
N ALA A 33 -4.41 -15.05 -42.18
CA ALA A 33 -3.73 -15.92 -43.14
C ALA A 33 -2.72 -16.89 -42.51
N GLY A 34 -2.30 -16.68 -41.25
CA GLY A 34 -1.32 -17.58 -40.62
C GLY A 34 -1.09 -17.34 -39.12
N LYS A 35 -0.49 -18.33 -38.48
CA LYS A 35 -0.23 -18.39 -37.03
C LYS A 35 0.75 -17.34 -36.49
N SER A 36 1.55 -16.70 -37.36
CA SER A 36 2.60 -15.74 -36.94
C SER A 36 2.00 -14.54 -36.21
N THR A 37 0.88 -14.01 -36.71
CA THR A 37 0.21 -12.85 -36.11
C THR A 37 -0.31 -13.16 -34.71
N ILE A 38 -0.91 -14.35 -34.52
CA ILE A 38 -1.35 -14.82 -33.19
C ILE A 38 -0.15 -14.93 -32.24
N ASN A 39 0.94 -15.54 -32.69
CA ASN A 39 2.17 -15.65 -31.89
C ASN A 39 2.74 -14.28 -31.48
N ASP A 40 2.66 -13.27 -32.35
CA ASP A 40 3.12 -11.91 -32.03
C ASP A 40 2.18 -11.16 -31.07
N TRP A 41 0.87 -11.42 -31.16
CA TRP A 41 -0.10 -10.91 -30.18
C TRP A 41 0.12 -11.56 -28.81
N GLU A 42 0.25 -12.89 -28.75
CA GLU A 42 0.46 -13.62 -27.49
C GLU A 42 1.76 -13.24 -26.78
N LYS A 43 2.81 -12.89 -27.55
CA LYS A 43 4.07 -12.38 -27.01
C LYS A 43 4.04 -10.88 -26.67
N GLY A 44 2.92 -10.19 -26.93
CA GLY A 44 2.77 -8.75 -26.70
C GLY A 44 3.62 -7.87 -27.61
N ARG A 45 4.13 -8.40 -28.73
CA ARG A 45 4.95 -7.64 -29.70
C ARG A 45 4.10 -6.65 -30.49
N THR A 46 2.90 -7.06 -30.86
CA THR A 46 1.90 -6.21 -31.53
C THR A 46 0.53 -6.38 -30.86
N LEU A 47 -0.37 -5.43 -31.08
CA LEU A 47 -1.75 -5.49 -30.60
C LEU A 47 -2.68 -5.75 -31.78
N ALA A 48 -3.73 -6.54 -31.59
CA ALA A 48 -4.80 -6.61 -32.58
C ALA A 48 -5.50 -5.24 -32.70
N ASN A 49 -5.89 -4.88 -33.92
CA ASN A 49 -6.70 -3.68 -34.16
C ASN A 49 -8.14 -3.90 -33.65
N ALA A 50 -8.97 -2.85 -33.70
CA ALA A 50 -10.34 -2.89 -33.17
C ALA A 50 -11.16 -4.05 -33.77
N GLU A 51 -11.15 -4.19 -35.10
CA GLU A 51 -11.88 -5.24 -35.82
C GLU A 51 -11.46 -6.66 -35.40
N ARG A 52 -10.14 -6.90 -35.27
CA ARG A 52 -9.63 -8.22 -34.85
C ARG A 52 -9.88 -8.48 -33.37
N MET A 53 -9.85 -7.46 -32.53
CA MET A 53 -10.19 -7.56 -31.12
C MET A 53 -11.67 -7.95 -30.94
N GLU A 54 -12.55 -7.38 -31.75
CA GLU A 54 -13.98 -7.72 -31.76
C GLU A 54 -14.21 -9.16 -32.24
N LYS A 55 -13.52 -9.60 -33.29
CA LYS A 55 -13.57 -11.00 -33.74
C LYS A 55 -13.09 -11.97 -32.65
N LEU A 56 -12.01 -11.65 -31.94
CA LEU A 56 -11.54 -12.44 -30.80
C LEU A 56 -12.60 -12.49 -29.68
N ALA A 57 -13.19 -11.35 -29.34
CA ALA A 57 -14.23 -11.24 -28.33
C ALA A 57 -15.46 -12.10 -28.66
N ILE A 58 -15.96 -12.01 -29.90
CA ILE A 58 -17.08 -12.82 -30.39
C ILE A 58 -16.73 -14.30 -30.36
N PHE A 59 -15.55 -14.68 -30.85
CA PHE A 59 -15.12 -16.07 -30.92
C PHE A 59 -15.02 -16.72 -29.53
N PHE A 60 -14.39 -16.02 -28.57
CA PHE A 60 -14.24 -16.50 -27.19
C PHE A 60 -15.46 -16.23 -26.30
N LYS A 61 -16.49 -15.53 -26.81
CA LYS A 61 -17.69 -15.13 -26.05
C LYS A 61 -17.36 -14.35 -24.78
N VAL A 62 -16.37 -13.45 -24.87
CA VAL A 62 -15.96 -12.55 -23.78
C VAL A 62 -16.07 -11.11 -24.25
N PRO A 63 -16.28 -10.12 -23.37
CA PRO A 63 -16.31 -8.73 -23.79
C PRO A 63 -14.92 -8.28 -24.26
N VAL A 64 -14.89 -7.37 -25.24
CA VAL A 64 -13.65 -6.79 -25.77
C VAL A 64 -12.76 -6.23 -24.65
N ASN A 65 -13.37 -5.59 -23.66
CA ASN A 65 -12.65 -5.01 -22.53
C ASN A 65 -12.04 -6.07 -21.59
N TYR A 66 -12.59 -7.28 -21.52
CA TYR A 66 -11.93 -8.39 -20.80
C TYR A 66 -10.60 -8.77 -21.47
N ILE A 67 -10.55 -8.76 -22.81
CA ILE A 67 -9.30 -9.00 -23.56
C ILE A 67 -8.34 -7.82 -23.43
N ARG A 68 -8.83 -6.59 -23.20
CA ARG A 68 -7.99 -5.38 -23.05
C ARG A 68 -7.48 -5.13 -21.64
N TYR A 69 -8.29 -5.38 -20.62
CA TYR A 69 -8.02 -5.03 -19.23
C TYR A 69 -8.10 -6.15 -18.18
N GLY A 70 -8.69 -7.30 -18.50
CA GLY A 70 -8.79 -8.46 -17.59
C GLY A 70 -10.13 -8.47 -16.91
N SER A 71 -10.28 -9.14 -15.76
CA SER A 71 -11.52 -9.04 -14.98
C SER A 71 -11.74 -7.59 -14.52
N LEU A 72 -12.97 -7.25 -14.11
CA LEU A 72 -13.24 -5.93 -13.53
C LEU A 72 -12.38 -5.69 -12.27
N THR A 73 -12.14 -6.74 -11.48
CA THR A 73 -11.24 -6.73 -10.33
C THR A 73 -9.80 -6.38 -10.72
N ASP A 74 -9.27 -7.01 -11.78
CA ASP A 74 -7.91 -6.73 -12.27
C ASP A 74 -7.80 -5.31 -12.80
N TYR A 75 -8.84 -4.86 -13.51
CA TYR A 75 -8.91 -3.51 -14.03
C TYR A 75 -8.89 -2.46 -12.92
N VAL A 76 -9.80 -2.57 -11.95
CA VAL A 76 -9.89 -1.65 -10.80
C VAL A 76 -8.57 -1.62 -10.03
N THR A 77 -7.97 -2.80 -9.79
CA THR A 77 -6.67 -2.91 -9.11
C THR A 77 -5.56 -2.20 -9.91
N THR A 78 -5.55 -2.37 -11.23
CA THR A 78 -4.57 -1.72 -12.12
C THR A 78 -4.75 -0.21 -12.14
N VAL A 79 -6.00 0.28 -12.22
CA VAL A 79 -6.29 1.73 -12.15
C VAL A 79 -5.73 2.33 -10.87
N PHE A 80 -5.95 1.68 -9.71
CA PHE A 80 -5.42 2.17 -8.45
C PHE A 80 -3.89 2.20 -8.40
N LYS A 81 -3.22 1.20 -8.96
CA LYS A 81 -1.75 1.11 -8.96
C LYS A 81 -1.08 2.07 -9.93
N GLU A 82 -1.61 2.20 -11.15
CA GLU A 82 -0.99 3.01 -12.20
C GLU A 82 -1.41 4.48 -12.13
N THR A 83 -2.67 4.74 -11.77
CA THR A 83 -3.28 6.08 -11.84
C THR A 83 -3.61 6.61 -10.44
N GLY A 84 -4.21 5.78 -9.59
CA GLY A 84 -4.63 6.16 -8.24
C GLY A 84 -3.48 6.62 -7.34
N LEU A 85 -2.32 5.96 -7.37
CA LEU A 85 -1.14 6.35 -6.57
C LEU A 85 -0.65 7.78 -6.87
N ASN A 86 -0.87 8.28 -8.09
CA ASN A 86 -0.49 9.63 -8.50
C ASN A 86 -1.61 10.66 -8.26
N HIS A 87 -2.82 10.21 -7.93
CA HIS A 87 -3.95 11.08 -7.64
C HIS A 87 -3.85 11.59 -6.20
N SER A 88 -3.84 12.92 -6.01
CA SER A 88 -3.58 13.56 -4.71
C SER A 88 -4.47 13.06 -3.58
N GLU A 89 -5.79 13.08 -3.78
CA GLU A 89 -6.73 12.66 -2.74
C GLU A 89 -6.63 11.16 -2.43
N PHE A 90 -6.63 10.31 -3.46
CA PHE A 90 -6.53 8.86 -3.31
C PHE A 90 -5.24 8.49 -2.58
N ASN A 91 -4.12 9.09 -2.93
CA ASN A 91 -2.83 8.84 -2.28
C ASN A 91 -2.87 9.23 -0.79
N VAL A 92 -3.42 10.40 -0.44
CA VAL A 92 -3.58 10.81 0.96
C VAL A 92 -4.45 9.82 1.74
N LEU A 93 -5.59 9.41 1.18
CA LEU A 93 -6.49 8.46 1.82
C LEU A 93 -5.89 7.07 1.95
N LEU A 94 -5.12 6.61 0.95
CA LEU A 94 -4.39 5.35 0.99
C LEU A 94 -3.38 5.36 2.15
N TRP A 95 -2.55 6.40 2.25
CA TRP A 95 -1.56 6.49 3.32
C TRP A 95 -2.21 6.62 4.69
N GLU A 96 -3.29 7.38 4.81
CA GLU A 96 -4.01 7.46 6.07
C GLU A 96 -4.60 6.09 6.46
N PHE A 97 -5.16 5.35 5.50
CA PHE A 97 -5.68 4.01 5.76
C PHE A 97 -4.56 3.04 6.16
N VAL A 98 -3.41 3.10 5.49
CA VAL A 98 -2.21 2.32 5.86
C VAL A 98 -1.82 2.65 7.30
N ASP A 99 -1.70 3.94 7.64
CA ASP A 99 -1.31 4.38 8.97
C ASP A 99 -2.25 3.88 10.07
N LEU A 100 -3.55 3.83 9.79
CA LEU A 100 -4.55 3.36 10.73
C LEU A 100 -4.58 1.82 10.87
N THR A 101 -4.11 1.07 9.87
CA THR A 101 -4.28 -0.39 9.80
C THR A 101 -3.00 -1.18 9.99
N THR A 102 -1.83 -0.60 9.73
CA THR A 102 -0.56 -1.28 9.93
C THR A 102 -0.05 -1.07 11.35
N THR A 103 -0.17 -2.10 12.19
CA THR A 103 0.53 -2.22 13.48
C THR A 103 1.95 -2.73 13.27
N ASN A 104 2.72 -2.11 12.38
CA ASN A 104 4.14 -2.39 12.31
C ASN A 104 4.87 -1.15 12.82
N PRO A 105 5.29 -1.16 14.11
CA PRO A 105 6.22 -0.17 14.61
C PRO A 105 7.40 -0.11 13.63
N ASP A 106 8.08 -1.21 13.33
CA ASP A 106 9.36 -1.19 12.61
C ASP A 106 9.33 -0.77 11.14
N VAL A 107 8.17 -0.64 10.50
CA VAL A 107 8.09 -0.14 9.10
C VAL A 107 8.23 1.38 9.06
N LEU A 108 7.82 2.09 10.12
CA LEU A 108 7.82 3.56 10.20
C LEU A 108 8.49 4.10 11.47
N SER A 109 8.53 3.29 12.53
CA SER A 109 9.41 3.37 13.70
C SER A 109 10.69 2.56 13.51
N SER A 110 11.05 2.20 12.27
CA SER A 110 12.27 1.44 12.00
C SER A 110 13.40 1.92 12.88
N ASP A 111 14.15 0.94 13.36
CA ASP A 111 15.59 0.96 13.61
C ASP A 111 16.47 1.72 12.56
N VAL A 112 15.91 2.67 11.80
CA VAL A 112 16.58 3.82 11.17
C VAL A 112 17.28 4.72 12.20
N PHE A 113 16.96 4.59 13.49
CA PHE A 113 17.58 5.40 14.56
C PHE A 113 18.25 4.61 15.69
N THR A 114 18.37 3.28 15.60
CA THR A 114 19.32 2.59 16.49
C THR A 114 20.75 3.00 16.08
N PRO A 115 21.57 3.49 17.02
CA PRO A 115 22.85 4.13 16.72
C PRO A 115 23.91 3.18 16.13
N THR A 116 23.61 1.89 15.93
CA THR A 116 24.56 0.87 15.50
C THR A 116 24.79 0.78 13.98
N ALA A 117 24.03 1.50 13.14
CA ALA A 117 24.28 1.55 11.69
C ALA A 117 25.38 2.57 11.36
N HIS A 118 26.64 2.20 11.63
CA HIS A 118 27.82 3.06 11.39
C HIS A 118 28.40 2.93 9.97
N SER A 119 27.73 2.23 9.04
CA SER A 119 28.20 2.07 7.66
C SER A 119 27.15 2.50 6.63
N GLU A 120 27.59 3.11 5.52
CA GLU A 120 26.73 3.43 4.36
C GLU A 120 25.98 2.20 3.83
N GLN A 121 26.54 1.00 4.03
CA GLN A 121 25.94 -0.27 3.63
C GLN A 121 24.70 -0.62 4.48
N ASP A 122 24.71 -0.33 5.78
CA ASP A 122 23.58 -0.59 6.68
C ASP A 122 22.39 0.32 6.36
N GLN A 123 22.64 1.59 6.04
CA GLN A 123 21.60 2.54 5.62
C GLN A 123 20.97 2.16 4.28
N LEU A 124 21.79 1.70 3.32
CA LEU A 124 21.31 1.16 2.04
C LEU A 124 20.48 -0.11 2.24
N GLN A 125 20.84 -0.96 3.20
CA GLN A 125 20.11 -2.19 3.51
C GLN A 125 18.77 -1.90 4.19
N GLN A 126 18.72 -0.96 5.13
CA GLN A 126 17.48 -0.48 5.75
C GLN A 126 16.54 0.18 4.74
N THR A 127 17.06 1.01 3.83
CA THR A 127 16.27 1.64 2.76
C THR A 127 15.67 0.59 1.81
N LYS A 128 16.44 -0.46 1.49
CA LYS A 128 15.95 -1.60 0.69
C LYS A 128 14.87 -2.38 1.42
N ILE A 129 15.00 -2.60 2.73
CA ILE A 129 13.99 -3.28 3.56
C ILE A 129 12.70 -2.46 3.62
N ALA A 130 12.79 -1.15 3.88
CA ALA A 130 11.64 -0.25 3.87
C ALA A 130 10.92 -0.25 2.51
N THR A 131 11.68 -0.14 1.41
CA THR A 131 11.14 -0.20 0.04
C THR A 131 10.47 -1.55 -0.26
N ALA A 132 11.04 -2.65 0.23
CA ALA A 132 10.49 -3.99 0.07
C ALA A 132 9.19 -4.20 0.86
N LEU A 133 8.99 -3.49 1.96
CA LEU A 133 7.78 -3.57 2.80
C LEU A 133 6.66 -2.62 2.33
N ILE A 134 7.00 -1.49 1.70
CA ILE A 134 6.03 -0.51 1.19
C ILE A 134 5.10 -1.12 0.13
N THR A 135 5.64 -1.87 -0.83
CA THR A 135 4.83 -2.41 -1.93
C THR A 135 3.79 -3.43 -1.45
N PRO A 136 4.13 -4.43 -0.61
CA PRO A 136 3.14 -5.31 0.01
C PRO A 136 2.06 -4.57 0.81
N THR A 137 2.43 -3.55 1.59
CA THR A 137 1.49 -2.77 2.40
C THR A 137 0.51 -1.98 1.53
N ILE A 138 1.00 -1.30 0.50
CA ILE A 138 0.15 -0.60 -0.48
C ILE A 138 -0.79 -1.58 -1.18
N ASN A 139 -0.27 -2.73 -1.63
CA ASN A 139 -1.09 -3.76 -2.27
C ASN A 139 -2.19 -4.28 -1.34
N TYR A 140 -1.87 -4.53 -0.07
CA TYR A 140 -2.85 -4.95 0.93
C TYR A 140 -3.95 -3.90 1.09
N ALA A 141 -3.57 -2.62 1.29
CA ALA A 141 -4.52 -1.52 1.45
C ALA A 141 -5.45 -1.37 0.24
N ILE A 142 -4.91 -1.42 -0.98
CA ILE A 142 -5.70 -1.41 -2.22
C ILE A 142 -6.67 -2.60 -2.24
N ASN A 143 -6.20 -3.81 -1.94
CA ASN A 143 -7.03 -5.01 -1.96
C ASN A 143 -8.18 -4.96 -0.93
N GLN A 144 -8.08 -4.16 0.14
CA GLN A 144 -9.18 -3.97 1.09
C GLN A 144 -10.37 -3.21 0.48
N ILE A 145 -10.15 -2.33 -0.49
CA ILE A 145 -11.23 -1.51 -1.09
C ILE A 145 -11.77 -2.09 -2.39
N VAL A 146 -10.95 -2.83 -3.14
CA VAL A 146 -11.30 -3.37 -4.47
C VAL A 146 -12.65 -4.09 -4.48
N PRO A 147 -12.98 -5.03 -3.57
CA PRO A 147 -14.26 -5.74 -3.61
C PRO A 147 -15.49 -4.86 -3.41
N ALA A 148 -15.36 -3.74 -2.69
CA ALA A 148 -16.48 -2.80 -2.53
C ALA A 148 -16.67 -1.93 -3.77
N VAL A 149 -15.57 -1.53 -4.42
CA VAL A 149 -15.59 -0.75 -5.65
C VAL A 149 -16.10 -1.60 -6.81
N VAL A 150 -15.66 -2.85 -6.94
CA VAL A 150 -16.14 -3.79 -7.97
C VAL A 150 -17.65 -4.00 -7.85
N ARG A 151 -18.16 -4.29 -6.64
CA ARG A 151 -19.61 -4.47 -6.40
C ARG A 151 -20.45 -3.25 -6.77
N HIS A 152 -19.89 -2.04 -6.64
CA HIS A 152 -20.57 -0.82 -7.05
C HIS A 152 -20.83 -0.82 -8.56
N PHE A 153 -19.82 -1.18 -9.36
CA PHE A 153 -19.91 -1.20 -10.82
C PHE A 153 -20.55 -2.48 -11.40
N GLU A 154 -20.59 -3.59 -10.65
CA GLU A 154 -21.32 -4.80 -11.09
C GLU A 154 -22.84 -4.59 -11.16
N SER A 155 -23.37 -3.62 -10.41
CA SER A 155 -24.81 -3.31 -10.40
C SER A 155 -25.27 -2.48 -11.61
N ASP A 156 -24.36 -1.74 -12.23
CA ASP A 156 -24.61 -0.92 -13.42
C ASP A 156 -24.05 -1.64 -14.66
N SER A 157 -24.95 -2.15 -15.49
CA SER A 157 -24.68 -3.02 -16.64
C SER A 157 -23.40 -2.70 -17.46
N SER A 158 -22.47 -3.66 -17.46
CA SER A 158 -21.54 -4.05 -18.52
C SER A 158 -20.49 -3.08 -19.08
N THR A 159 -20.12 -1.99 -18.40
CA THR A 159 -19.05 -1.12 -18.91
C THR A 159 -17.92 -0.98 -17.89
N TYR A 160 -16.68 -1.10 -18.37
CA TYR A 160 -15.51 -0.80 -17.56
C TYR A 160 -15.53 0.71 -17.34
N PRO A 161 -15.70 1.19 -16.10
CA PRO A 161 -15.83 2.62 -15.81
C PRO A 161 -14.57 3.38 -16.19
N GLU A 162 -14.68 4.70 -16.36
CA GLU A 162 -13.49 5.51 -16.62
C GLU A 162 -12.55 5.50 -15.40
N PRO A 163 -11.22 5.60 -15.59
CA PRO A 163 -10.25 5.54 -14.49
C PRO A 163 -10.55 6.53 -13.36
N ASP A 164 -11.02 7.74 -13.69
CA ASP A 164 -11.35 8.77 -12.70
C ASP A 164 -12.58 8.37 -11.85
N GLU A 165 -13.58 7.71 -12.44
CA GLU A 165 -14.75 7.20 -11.72
C GLU A 165 -14.35 6.09 -10.74
N VAL A 166 -13.43 5.20 -11.17
CA VAL A 166 -12.85 4.17 -10.30
C VAL A 166 -12.12 4.79 -9.12
N ILE A 167 -11.31 5.82 -9.37
CA ILE A 167 -10.57 6.53 -8.33
C ILE A 167 -11.53 7.21 -7.35
N GLN A 168 -12.56 7.90 -7.84
CA GLN A 168 -13.59 8.52 -7.00
C GLN A 168 -14.32 7.51 -6.12
N ALA A 169 -14.71 6.37 -6.69
CA ALA A 169 -15.32 5.27 -5.93
C ALA A 169 -14.35 4.72 -4.87
N GLY A 170 -13.07 4.57 -5.21
CA GLY A 170 -12.02 4.19 -4.28
C GLY A 170 -11.87 5.18 -3.11
N CYS A 171 -11.83 6.49 -3.39
CA CYS A 171 -11.81 7.54 -2.38
C CYS A 171 -13.04 7.47 -1.47
N TYR A 172 -14.23 7.28 -2.02
CA TYR A 172 -15.46 7.12 -1.23
C TYR A 172 -15.36 5.93 -0.26
N VAL A 173 -14.95 4.77 -0.75
CA VAL A 173 -14.77 3.57 0.08
C VAL A 173 -13.72 3.78 1.16
N TYR A 174 -12.59 4.40 0.83
CA TYR A 174 -11.56 4.73 1.82
C TYR A 174 -12.09 5.65 2.91
N ARG A 175 -12.74 6.78 2.57
CA ARG A 175 -13.28 7.71 3.57
C ARG A 175 -14.20 7.00 4.57
N HIS A 176 -15.08 6.13 4.07
CA HIS A 176 -15.97 5.35 4.92
C HIS A 176 -15.22 4.37 5.82
N ARG A 177 -14.28 3.59 5.27
CA ARG A 177 -13.48 2.64 6.04
C ARG A 177 -12.62 3.33 7.09
N ILE A 178 -11.96 4.42 6.73
CA ILE A 178 -11.16 5.26 7.63
C ILE A 178 -12.00 5.73 8.82
N GLN A 179 -13.23 6.21 8.59
CA GLN A 179 -14.12 6.63 9.68
C GLN A 179 -14.43 5.50 10.67
N ILE A 180 -14.58 4.27 10.17
CA ILE A 180 -14.79 3.08 11.00
C ILE A 180 -13.51 2.75 11.77
N VAL A 181 -12.36 2.61 11.07
CA VAL A 181 -11.08 2.22 11.69
C VAL A 181 -10.65 3.24 12.74
N ARG A 182 -10.83 4.54 12.51
CA ARG A 182 -10.52 5.60 13.50
C ARG A 182 -11.26 5.42 14.84
N ARG A 183 -12.40 4.72 14.86
CA ARG A 183 -13.20 4.48 16.07
C ARG A 183 -12.77 3.22 16.81
N THR A 184 -12.05 2.30 16.15
CA THR A 184 -11.58 1.05 16.76
C THR A 184 -10.44 1.30 17.73
N PHE A 185 -10.17 0.32 18.60
CA PHE A 185 -9.00 0.36 19.47
C PHE A 185 -7.70 0.44 18.65
N THR A 186 -7.53 -0.46 17.67
CA THR A 186 -6.34 -0.50 16.79
C THR A 186 -6.09 0.82 16.08
N GLY A 187 -7.14 1.45 15.52
CA GLY A 187 -6.98 2.74 14.83
C GLY A 187 -6.60 3.88 15.77
N LYS A 188 -7.14 3.91 16.99
CA LYS A 188 -6.74 4.88 18.02
C LYS A 188 -5.29 4.66 18.46
N TYR A 189 -4.91 3.41 18.72
CA TYR A 189 -3.55 3.02 19.08
C TYR A 189 -2.55 3.46 18.02
N ASN A 190 -2.75 3.06 16.75
CA ASN A 190 -1.84 3.39 15.67
C ASN A 190 -1.69 4.90 15.47
N ARG A 191 -2.79 5.65 15.59
CA ARG A 191 -2.74 7.12 15.51
C ARG A 191 -1.94 7.75 16.64
N ILE A 192 -2.06 7.24 17.87
CA ILE A 192 -1.26 7.71 19.00
C ILE A 192 0.23 7.42 18.76
N VAL A 193 0.56 6.20 18.35
CA VAL A 193 1.95 5.82 18.03
C VAL A 193 2.53 6.72 16.95
N ARG A 194 1.82 6.92 15.82
CA ARG A 194 2.30 7.82 14.75
C ARG A 194 2.45 9.27 15.17
N LEU A 195 1.57 9.78 16.03
CA LEU A 195 1.73 11.12 16.58
C LEU A 195 3.00 11.24 17.42
N LEU A 196 3.41 10.18 18.10
CA LEU A 196 4.61 10.21 18.93
C LEU A 196 5.89 9.95 18.13
N ASP A 197 5.83 9.09 17.10
CA ASP A 197 6.94 8.87 16.17
C ASP A 197 7.27 10.14 15.36
N ASN A 198 6.26 10.95 15.05
CA ASN A 198 6.44 12.23 14.35
C ASN A 198 6.93 13.38 15.24
N VAL A 199 6.94 13.22 16.56
CA VAL A 199 7.61 14.18 17.42
C VAL A 199 9.09 13.81 17.35
N ASP A 200 9.95 14.74 16.91
CA ASP A 200 11.41 14.61 16.83
C ASP A 200 12.07 14.44 18.22
N LEU A 201 11.63 13.43 18.98
CA LEU A 201 12.07 13.17 20.35
C LEU A 201 13.51 12.67 20.42
N TYR A 202 13.98 12.14 19.29
CA TYR A 202 15.33 11.62 19.11
C TYR A 202 16.20 12.56 18.29
N GLU A 203 15.80 13.84 18.12
CA GLU A 203 16.70 14.82 17.53
C GLU A 203 18.02 14.75 18.29
N LYS A 204 19.03 14.43 17.48
CA LYS A 204 20.33 13.94 17.90
C LYS A 204 20.93 14.89 18.95
N LEU A 205 21.15 14.39 20.16
CA LEU A 205 22.22 14.88 21.06
C LEU A 205 23.61 14.58 20.47
N GLN A 206 23.78 14.63 19.15
CA GLN A 206 25.12 14.67 18.58
C GLN A 206 25.77 15.99 19.02
N PRO A 207 27.09 16.04 19.20
CA PRO A 207 27.77 17.28 19.52
C PRO A 207 27.60 18.25 18.35
N ASP A 208 26.59 19.11 18.43
CA ASP A 208 26.41 20.26 17.56
C ASP A 208 26.98 21.47 18.30
N ASP A 209 28.14 21.92 17.84
CA ASP A 209 28.86 23.04 18.43
C ASP A 209 28.06 24.35 18.34
N ASP A 210 27.23 24.52 17.30
CA ASP A 210 26.39 25.70 17.13
C ASP A 210 25.15 25.65 18.03
N TYR A 211 24.52 24.48 18.18
CA TYR A 211 23.45 24.25 19.17
C TYR A 211 23.93 24.52 20.60
N LYS A 212 25.11 23.98 20.94
CA LYS A 212 25.75 24.19 22.25
C LYS A 212 26.09 25.65 22.48
N ARG A 213 26.58 26.37 21.46
CA ARG A 213 26.83 27.82 21.56
C ARG A 213 25.55 28.60 21.78
N TYR A 214 24.49 28.31 21.03
CA TYR A 214 23.19 28.97 21.14
C TYR A 214 22.62 28.84 22.56
N LEU A 215 22.53 27.63 23.09
CA LEU A 215 21.96 27.41 24.43
C LEU A 215 22.79 28.09 25.52
N ASN A 216 24.13 28.00 25.43
CA ASN A 216 25.00 28.62 26.41
C ASN A 216 25.00 30.16 26.36
N GLN A 217 24.68 30.77 25.21
CA GLN A 217 24.56 32.22 25.05
C GLN A 217 23.19 32.76 25.50
N THR A 218 22.13 31.96 25.37
CA THR A 218 20.75 32.39 25.60
C THR A 218 20.23 32.11 27.01
N THR A 219 20.86 31.20 27.77
CA THR A 219 20.56 31.00 29.19
C THR A 219 21.44 31.89 30.07
N THR A 220 20.85 32.79 30.84
CA THR A 220 21.53 33.78 31.70
C THR A 220 22.58 33.14 32.62
N PRO A 221 23.84 33.60 32.66
CA PRO A 221 24.85 33.07 33.57
C PRO A 221 24.66 33.67 34.96
N GLN A 222 23.82 33.06 35.80
CA GLN A 222 23.88 33.30 37.24
C GLN A 222 24.91 32.35 37.84
N LYS A 223 26.01 32.95 38.30
CA LYS A 223 27.08 32.39 39.13
C LYS A 223 26.96 30.89 39.46
N ASN A 224 27.91 30.14 38.90
CA ASN A 224 28.32 28.79 39.26
C ASN A 224 27.50 27.62 38.68
N THR A 225 28.15 26.96 37.71
CA THR A 225 28.20 25.49 37.51
C THR A 225 27.01 24.75 36.89
N SER A 226 26.26 25.35 35.97
CA SER A 226 25.59 24.60 34.88
C SER A 226 25.41 25.51 33.67
N ASN A 227 25.96 25.13 32.52
CA ASN A 227 25.76 25.86 31.27
C ASN A 227 24.37 25.49 30.67
N GLY A 228 23.76 26.36 29.88
CA GLY A 228 22.40 26.15 29.34
C GLY A 228 22.22 24.83 28.63
N PHE A 229 23.26 24.39 27.92
CA PHE A 229 23.31 23.10 27.26
C PHE A 229 23.12 21.91 28.22
N SER A 230 23.84 21.89 29.36
CA SER A 230 23.70 20.82 30.35
C SER A 230 22.33 20.81 31.04
N LEU A 231 21.70 21.97 31.18
CA LEU A 231 20.36 22.07 31.75
C LEU A 231 19.31 21.52 30.78
N ASP A 232 19.40 21.90 29.52
CA ASP A 232 18.55 21.41 28.44
C ASP A 232 18.66 19.89 28.28
N GLU A 233 19.89 19.36 28.18
CA GLU A 233 20.18 17.92 28.11
C GLU A 233 19.53 17.15 29.27
N LYS A 234 19.64 17.66 30.50
CA LYS A 234 19.02 17.05 31.69
C LYS A 234 17.50 16.95 31.58
N TYR A 235 16.83 17.94 31.01
CA TYR A 235 15.37 17.91 30.85
C TYR A 235 14.95 17.12 29.61
N GLN A 236 15.74 17.12 28.54
CA GLN A 236 15.54 16.29 27.37
C GLN A 236 15.56 14.80 27.76
N ILE A 237 16.52 14.37 28.59
CA ILE A 237 16.59 13.00 29.11
C ILE A 237 15.31 12.61 29.89
N GLN A 238 14.78 13.53 30.71
CA GLN A 238 13.55 13.27 31.46
C GLN A 238 12.32 13.14 30.56
N MET A 239 12.20 14.01 29.55
CA MET A 239 11.13 13.96 28.56
C MET A 239 11.20 12.66 27.73
N ASN A 240 12.39 12.28 27.28
CA ASN A 240 12.62 11.04 26.54
C ASN A 240 12.23 9.81 27.36
N LYS A 241 12.57 9.80 28.66
CA LYS A 241 12.15 8.73 29.57
C LYS A 241 10.63 8.64 29.69
N LEU A 242 9.96 9.77 29.91
CA LEU A 242 8.50 9.82 30.06
C LEU A 242 7.80 9.23 28.83
N ILE A 243 8.24 9.60 27.63
CA ILE A 243 7.63 9.14 26.39
C ILE A 243 7.94 7.67 26.11
N THR A 244 9.17 7.24 26.42
CA THR A 244 9.54 5.82 26.36
C THR A 244 8.64 4.98 27.27
N ASP A 245 8.44 5.40 28.52
CA ASP A 245 7.58 4.70 29.48
C ASP A 245 6.12 4.68 29.01
N PHE A 246 5.63 5.77 28.40
CA PHE A 246 4.30 5.85 27.81
C PHE A 246 4.14 4.88 26.62
N HIS A 247 5.10 4.85 25.70
CA HIS A 247 5.12 3.91 24.56
C HIS A 247 5.07 2.46 25.02
N GLN A 248 5.90 2.10 26.00
CA GLN A 248 5.94 0.74 26.54
C GLN A 248 4.61 0.34 27.17
N GLN A 249 3.96 1.23 27.91
CA GLN A 249 2.64 0.98 28.50
C GLN A 249 1.57 0.81 27.41
N LEU A 250 1.57 1.67 26.40
CA LEU A 250 0.64 1.60 25.28
C LEU A 250 0.80 0.30 24.48
N ASN A 251 2.03 -0.13 24.22
CA ASN A 251 2.34 -1.39 23.53
C ASN A 251 1.86 -2.61 24.33
N LYS A 252 1.99 -2.60 25.66
CA LYS A 252 1.45 -3.68 26.52
C LYS A 252 -0.06 -3.80 26.41
N ILE A 253 -0.78 -2.68 26.38
CA ILE A 253 -2.25 -2.67 26.21
C ILE A 253 -2.62 -3.26 24.85
N ASN A 254 -1.94 -2.83 23.77
CA ASN A 254 -2.20 -3.37 22.44
C ASN A 254 -1.88 -4.87 22.35
N ALA A 255 -0.76 -5.33 22.90
CA ALA A 255 -0.42 -6.75 22.91
C ALA A 255 -1.50 -7.61 23.61
N ALA A 256 -2.01 -7.15 24.76
CA ALA A 256 -3.12 -7.81 25.45
C ALA A 256 -4.39 -7.85 24.58
N TYR A 257 -4.75 -6.72 23.97
CA TYR A 257 -5.91 -6.64 23.07
C TYR A 257 -5.80 -7.59 21.86
N GLN A 258 -4.63 -7.66 21.21
CA GLN A 258 -4.43 -8.58 20.08
C GLN A 258 -4.48 -10.05 20.52
N ALA A 259 -3.96 -10.38 21.70
CA ALA A 259 -4.04 -11.73 22.25
C ALA A 259 -5.50 -12.16 22.49
N GLU A 260 -6.33 -11.27 23.01
CA GLU A 260 -7.77 -11.52 23.20
C GLU A 260 -8.51 -11.68 21.86
N LEU A 261 -8.22 -10.83 20.88
CA LEU A 261 -8.77 -10.97 19.52
C LEU A 261 -8.42 -12.32 18.90
N ALA A 262 -7.16 -12.74 18.97
CA ALA A 262 -6.71 -14.02 18.43
C ALA A 262 -7.40 -15.22 19.11
N ALA A 263 -7.65 -15.14 20.42
CA ALA A 263 -8.38 -16.18 21.16
C ALA A 263 -9.87 -16.27 20.74
N LEU A 264 -10.50 -15.13 20.42
CA LEU A 264 -11.86 -15.09 19.90
C LEU A 264 -11.96 -15.70 18.49
N GLU A 265 -10.98 -15.46 17.62
CA GLU A 265 -10.93 -16.06 16.27
C GLU A 265 -10.78 -17.58 16.30
N GLN A 266 -10.01 -18.12 17.27
CA GLN A 266 -9.82 -19.55 17.46
C GLN A 266 -11.03 -20.26 18.09
N SER A 267 -11.91 -19.51 18.77
CA SER A 267 -13.12 -20.03 19.43
C SER A 267 -14.41 -19.83 18.64
N GLY A 268 -14.34 -19.22 17.44
CA GLY A 268 -15.44 -19.14 16.49
C GLY A 268 -15.95 -20.54 16.07
N PRO A 269 -17.22 -20.68 15.69
CA PRO A 269 -17.85 -21.99 15.53
C PRO A 269 -17.11 -22.80 14.46
N LYS A 270 -16.55 -23.96 14.86
CA LYS A 270 -16.32 -25.07 13.94
C LYS A 270 -17.62 -25.24 13.18
N SER A 271 -17.61 -25.00 11.86
CA SER A 271 -18.75 -25.25 10.99
C SER A 271 -19.31 -26.62 11.38
N ALA A 272 -20.57 -26.64 11.80
CA ALA A 272 -21.32 -27.86 11.94
C ALA A 272 -21.36 -28.52 10.56
N ALA A 273 -20.40 -29.40 10.32
CA ALA A 273 -20.49 -30.41 9.29
C ALA A 273 -21.44 -31.47 9.84
N ASN A 274 -22.70 -31.35 9.46
CA ASN A 274 -23.66 -32.44 9.32
C ASN A 274 -24.42 -32.19 8.01
#